data_AF-A0A529SMD5-F1
#
_entry.id   AF-A0A529SMD5-F1
#
_cell.length_a   1.000
_cell.length_b   1.000
_cell.length_c   1.000
_cell.angle_alpha   90.00
_cell.angle_beta   90.00
_cell.angle_gamma   90.00
#
_symmetry.space_group_name_H-M   'P 1'
#
loop_
_entity.id
_entity.type
_entity.pdbx_description
1 polymer ?
#
loop_
_entity_poly.entity_id
_entity_poly.type
_entity_poly.pdbx_seq_one_letter_code
_entity_poly.pdbx_strand_id
1 'polypeptide(L)' 'QLKALLEGEGDSVANAANTAALIYQMVPDLNWAGFYFLASDDELVLGPFQGKPACVRIAVGKGVCGKAIELDMSMLVK' A
#
# COMPACT_ATOMS: atom_id res chain seq x y z
N GLN A 1 -11.36 -8.38 12.39
CA GLN A 1 -11.31 -9.07 11.08
C GLN A 1 -9.88 -9.19 10.59
N LEU A 2 -9.15 -8.08 10.36
CA LEU A 2 -7.76 -8.13 9.89
C LEU A 2 -6.85 -9.00 10.77
N LYS A 3 -6.84 -8.81 12.10
CA LYS A 3 -6.01 -9.60 13.02
C LYS A 3 -6.12 -11.11 12.80
N ALA A 4 -7.33 -11.61 12.55
CA ALA A 4 -7.57 -13.04 12.31
C ALA A 4 -7.08 -13.50 10.92
N LEU A 5 -7.06 -12.61 9.92
CA LEU A 5 -6.54 -12.91 8.57
C LEU A 5 -5.01 -12.96 8.53
N LEU A 6 -4.32 -12.31 9.47
CA LEU A 6 -2.86 -12.25 9.54
C LEU A 6 -2.28 -13.18 10.62
N GLU A 7 -3.13 -13.80 11.43
CA GLU A 7 -2.68 -14.60 12.58
C GLU A 7 -1.96 -15.87 12.11
N GLY A 8 -0.73 -16.05 12.57
CA GLY A 8 0.11 -17.20 12.22
C GLY A 8 0.81 -17.10 10.86
N GLU A 9 0.56 -16.04 10.08
CA GLU A 9 1.22 -15.81 8.79
C GLU A 9 2.36 -14.79 8.93
N GLY A 10 3.57 -15.20 8.54
CA GLY A 10 4.78 -14.39 8.59
C GLY A 10 5.14 -13.72 7.25
N ASP A 11 4.55 -14.17 6.15
CA ASP A 11 4.82 -13.65 4.82
C ASP A 11 4.19 -12.25 4.64
N SER A 12 5.04 -11.26 4.38
CA SER A 12 4.62 -9.87 4.23
C SER A 12 3.77 -9.62 2.98
N VAL A 13 3.97 -10.41 1.91
CA VAL A 13 3.20 -10.29 0.68
C VAL A 13 1.79 -10.84 0.88
N ALA A 14 1.65 -12.02 1.49
CA ALA A 14 0.36 -12.60 1.86
C ALA A 14 -0.43 -11.66 2.78
N ASN A 15 0.24 -11.11 3.80
CA ASN A 15 -0.37 -10.18 4.75
C ASN A 15 -0.80 -8.86 4.08
N ALA A 16 0.03 -8.28 3.21
CA ALA A 16 -0.35 -7.09 2.44
C ALA A 16 -1.51 -7.36 1.47
N ALA A 17 -1.54 -8.52 0.81
CA ALA A 17 -2.62 -8.91 -0.09
C ALA A 17 -3.97 -9.01 0.64
N ASN A 18 -4.02 -9.72 1.78
CA ASN A 18 -5.23 -9.83 2.59
C ASN A 18 -5.67 -8.48 3.18
N THR A 19 -4.71 -7.65 3.58
CA THR A 19 -5.01 -6.31 4.10
C THR A 19 -5.63 -5.42 3.01
N ALA A 20 -5.03 -5.40 1.81
CA ALA A 20 -5.55 -4.64 0.69
C ALA A 20 -6.97 -5.08 0.30
N ALA A 21 -7.21 -6.40 0.25
CA ALA A 21 -8.53 -6.97 -0.02
C ALA A 21 -9.58 -6.53 1.01
N LEU A 22 -9.25 -6.60 2.31
CA LEU A 22 -10.17 -6.20 3.36
C LEU A 22 -10.49 -4.69 3.31
N ILE A 23 -9.48 -3.83 3.11
CA ILE A 23 -9.69 -2.38 2.98
C ILE A 23 -10.61 -2.07 1.80
N TYR A 24 -10.33 -2.66 0.64
CA TYR A 24 -11.12 -2.45 -0.57
C TYR A 24 -12.58 -2.87 -0.40
N GLN A 25 -12.84 -3.95 0.34
CA GLN A 25 -14.20 -4.41 0.63
C GLN A 25 -14.93 -3.50 1.63
N MET A 26 -14.20 -2.93 2.60
CA MET A 26 -14.81 -2.22 3.73
C MET A 26 -15.05 -0.73 3.49
N VAL A 27 -14.31 -0.09 2.59
CA VAL A 27 -14.41 1.36 2.35
C VAL A 27 -15.26 1.63 1.11
N PRO A 28 -16.47 2.20 1.27
CA PRO A 28 -17.33 2.55 0.14
C PRO A 28 -16.64 3.54 -0.80
N ASP A 29 -16.94 3.42 -2.10
CA ASP A 29 -16.46 4.30 -3.17
C ASP A 29 -14.92 4.36 -3.35
N LEU A 30 -14.18 3.48 -2.68
CA LEU A 30 -12.74 3.37 -2.86
C LEU A 30 -12.42 2.71 -4.21
N ASN A 31 -11.58 3.37 -5.01
CA ASN A 31 -11.21 2.89 -6.35
C ASN A 31 -9.86 2.15 -6.39
N TRP A 32 -9.06 2.25 -5.32
CA TRP A 32 -7.75 1.63 -5.21
C TRP A 32 -7.33 1.48 -3.74
N ALA A 33 -6.87 0.29 -3.35
CA ALA A 33 -6.31 0.02 -2.03
C ALA A 33 -5.10 -0.92 -2.17
N GLY A 34 -3.96 -0.59 -1.57
CA GLY A 34 -2.77 -1.42 -1.71
C GLY A 34 -1.53 -0.82 -1.08
N PHE A 35 -0.40 -1.44 -1.37
CA PHE A 35 0.87 -1.13 -0.76
C PHE A 35 1.94 -0.84 -1.81
N TYR A 36 2.85 0.06 -1.46
CA TYR A 36 4.17 0.14 -2.07
C TYR A 36 5.20 -0.20 -1.00
N PHE A 37 6.23 -0.96 -1.37
CA PHE A 37 7.34 -1.31 -0.48
C PHE A 37 8.58 -0.51 -0.86
N LEU A 38 9.40 -0.18 0.12
CA LEU A 38 10.69 0.46 -0.12
C LEU A 38 11.65 -0.58 -0.70
N ALA A 39 12.04 -0.41 -1.96
CA ALA A 39 12.95 -1.31 -2.67
C ALA A 39 14.42 -0.90 -2.47
N SER A 40 14.64 0.41 -2.30
CA SER A 40 15.91 1.07 -1.99
C SER A 40 15.63 2.39 -1.26
N ASP A 41 16.66 3.06 -0.75
CA ASP A 41 16.51 4.33 -0.02
C ASP A 41 15.84 5.45 -0.83
N ASP A 42 15.81 5.33 -2.15
CA ASP A 42 15.32 6.32 -3.11
C ASP A 42 14.10 5.86 -3.93
N GLU A 43 13.64 4.62 -3.80
CA GLU A 43 12.60 4.06 -4.67
C GLU A 43 11.62 3.13 -3.98
N LEU A 44 10.34 3.35 -4.27
CA LEU A 44 9.22 2.47 -3.94
C LEU A 44 8.87 1.56 -5.12
N VAL A 45 8.53 0.31 -4.80
CA VAL A 45 8.00 -0.69 -5.74
C VAL A 45 6.57 -1.07 -5.38
N LEU A 46 5.73 -1.23 -6.40
CA LEU A 46 4.33 -1.67 -6.24
C LEU A 46 4.27 -3.07 -5.60
N GLY A 47 3.52 -3.17 -4.49
CA GLY A 47 3.19 -4.41 -3.81
C GLY A 47 1.74 -4.85 -4.09
N PRO A 48 1.18 -5.76 -3.28
CA PRO A 48 -0.21 -6.21 -3.44
C PRO A 48 -1.24 -5.08 -3.34
N PHE A 49 -2.26 -5.12 -4.20
CA PHE A 49 -3.32 -4.12 -4.26
C PHE A 49 -4.63 -4.68 -4.82
N GLN A 50 -5.70 -3.91 -4.68
CA GLN A 50 -7.00 -4.08 -5.31
C GLN A 50 -7.34 -2.81 -6.09
N GLY A 51 -7.80 -2.97 -7.34
CA GLY A 51 -8.14 -1.85 -8.22
C GLY A 51 -7.54 -2.00 -9.62
N LYS A 52 -7.51 -0.89 -10.37
CA LYS A 52 -6.90 -0.85 -11.71
C LYS A 52 -5.36 -0.89 -11.63
N PRO A 53 -4.67 -1.30 -12.71
CA PRO A 53 -3.20 -1.23 -12.79
C PRO A 53 -2.64 0.15 -12.43
N ALA A 54 -1.49 0.17 -11.77
CA ALA A 54 -0.84 1.38 -11.25
C ALA A 54 0.64 1.46 -11.66
N CYS A 55 1.30 2.58 -11.35
CA CYS A 55 2.73 2.78 -11.58
C CYS A 55 3.56 1.75 -10.81
N VAL A 56 4.50 1.06 -11.46
CA VAL A 56 5.30 0.01 -10.78
C VAL A 56 6.37 0.61 -9.87
N ARG A 57 6.98 1.73 -10.26
CA ARG A 57 8.06 2.42 -9.52
C ARG A 57 7.70 3.85 -9.21
N ILE A 58 8.02 4.31 -7.99
CA ILE A 58 7.83 5.69 -7.54
C ILE A 58 9.09 6.13 -6.80
N ALA A 59 9.74 7.19 -7.28
CA ALA A 59 10.88 7.77 -6.57
C ALA A 59 10.43 8.46 -5.27
N VAL A 60 11.26 8.38 -4.23
CA VAL A 60 11.04 9.10 -2.97
C VAL A 60 10.95 10.61 -3.25
N GLY A 61 10.01 11.27 -2.58
CA GLY A 61 9.70 12.68 -2.78
C GLY A 61 8.86 13.00 -4.03
N LYS A 62 8.50 12.01 -4.86
CA LYS A 62 7.65 12.22 -6.05
C LYS A 62 6.21 11.75 -5.83
N GLY A 63 5.27 12.62 -6.19
CA GLY A 63 3.84 12.35 -6.01
C GLY A 63 3.45 12.17 -4.53
N VAL A 64 2.22 11.73 -4.29
CA VAL A 64 1.68 11.60 -2.93
C VAL A 64 2.39 10.49 -2.15
N CYS A 65 2.55 9.30 -2.75
CA CYS A 65 3.21 8.17 -2.10
C CYS A 65 4.69 8.44 -1.81
N GLY A 66 5.43 9.01 -2.77
CA GLY A 66 6.84 9.35 -2.56
C GLY A 66 7.04 10.43 -1.50
N LYS A 67 6.13 11.42 -1.41
CA LYS A 67 6.19 12.45 -0.35
C LYS A 67 5.85 11.91 1.04
N ALA A 68 4.96 10.92 1.15
CA ALA A 68 4.65 10.28 2.43
C ALA A 68 5.90 9.66 3.07
N ILE A 69 6.76 9.03 2.27
CA ILE A 69 8.01 8.42 2.73
C ILE A 69 9.08 9.47 3.00
N GLU A 70 9.24 10.46 2.13
CA GLU A 70 10.22 11.55 2.32
C GLU A 70 10.00 12.31 3.64
N LEU A 71 8.73 12.55 4.00
CA LEU A 71 8.36 13.29 5.20
C LEU A 71 8.12 12.42 6.44
N ASP A 72 8.19 11.10 6.29
CA ASP A 72 7.84 10.12 7.32
C ASP A 72 6.48 10.42 8.00
N MET A 73 5.46 10.69 7.18
CA MET A 73 4.16 11.16 7.66
C MET A 73 3.02 10.69 6.76
N SER A 74 1.86 10.42 7.38
CA SER A 74 0.63 10.12 6.63
C SER A 74 0.17 11.33 5.82
N MET A 75 -0.15 11.11 4.55
CA MET A 75 -0.59 12.16 3.62
C MET A 75 -2.11 12.10 3.41
N LEU A 76 -2.80 13.20 3.66
CA LEU A 76 -4.20 13.40 3.28
C LEU A 76 -4.26 14.48 2.19
N VAL A 77 -4.73 14.10 1.01
CA VAL A 77 -4.93 15.01 -0.13
C VAL A 77 -6.44 15.18 -0.35
N LYS A 78 -6.90 16.43 -0.46
CA LYS A 78 -8.32 16.77 -0.65
C LYS A 78 -8.70 16.85 -2.12
#